data_AF-A0A6H5J0N4-F1
#
_entry.id   AF-A0A6H5J0N4-F1
#
_cell.length_a   1.000
_cell.length_b   1.000
_cell.length_c   1.000
_cell.angle_alpha   90.00
_cell.angle_beta   90.00
_cell.angle_gamma   90.00
#
_symmetry.space_group_name_H-M   'P 1'
#
loop_
_entity.id
_entity.type
_entity.pdbx_description
1 polymer ?
#
loop_
_entity_poly.entity_id
_entity_poly.type
_entity_poly.pdbx_seq_one_letter_code
_entity_poly.pdbx_strand_id
1 'polypeptide(L)'
;MASVNKSIARRLRRQRCAERHERGEPTPPVQVHRLTPCIIRHGVMFGRLNGIPTEPYLDPPMGSCFACWSQGHRARECPQPQEQHQYCVNCGRRDRVLRNCERCSRRWSEIEAEAGLFNAAAPLFGELEWTTEEQRRMNEWAMQLHQLVEAYERMMQGWGELQRLSVERVLGRGSRSE
;
A
#
# COMPACT_ATOMS: atom_id res chain seq x y z
N MET A 1 -16.15 -18.92 29.88
CA MET A 1 -15.77 -17.97 30.97
C MET A 1 -14.78 -16.86 30.56
N ALA A 2 -13.87 -17.06 29.59
CA ALA A 2 -12.88 -16.03 29.21
C ALA A 2 -13.43 -14.79 28.45
N SER A 3 -14.60 -14.88 27.80
CA SER A 3 -15.22 -13.78 27.04
C SER A 3 -15.80 -12.67 27.95
N VAL A 4 -16.41 -13.07 29.06
CA VAL A 4 -17.05 -12.17 30.04
C VAL A 4 -16.02 -11.28 30.75
N ASN A 5 -14.81 -11.80 31.01
CA ASN A 5 -13.73 -11.01 31.62
C ASN A 5 -13.20 -9.91 30.69
N LYS A 6 -13.25 -10.11 29.37
CA LYS A 6 -12.80 -9.11 28.39
C LYS A 6 -13.80 -7.96 28.25
N SER A 7 -15.11 -8.22 28.34
CA SER A 7 -16.15 -7.19 28.25
C SER A 7 -16.18 -6.31 29.51
N ILE A 8 -16.05 -6.92 30.71
CA ILE A 8 -15.95 -6.21 31.99
C ILE A 8 -14.70 -5.31 32.02
N ALA A 9 -13.55 -5.83 31.60
CA ALA A 9 -12.32 -5.05 31.55
C ALA A 9 -12.35 -3.88 30.54
N ARG A 10 -13.22 -3.94 29.51
CA ARG A 10 -13.44 -2.82 28.58
C ARG A 10 -14.34 -1.76 29.20
N ARG A 11 -15.40 -2.16 29.90
CA ARG A 11 -16.33 -1.24 30.58
C ARG A 11 -15.63 -0.43 31.67
N LEU A 12 -14.84 -1.09 32.53
CA LEU A 12 -14.07 -0.45 33.61
C LEU A 12 -12.96 0.49 33.11
N ARG A 13 -12.49 0.31 31.87
CA ARG A 13 -11.53 1.22 31.23
C ARG A 13 -12.20 2.50 30.73
N ARG A 14 -13.41 2.39 30.17
CA ARG A 14 -14.19 3.54 29.70
C ARG A 14 -14.63 4.45 30.85
N GLN A 15 -15.08 3.87 31.97
CA GLN A 15 -15.44 4.64 33.17
C GLN A 15 -14.26 5.47 33.70
N ARG A 16 -13.07 4.86 33.82
CA ARG A 16 -11.86 5.57 34.28
C ARG A 16 -11.38 6.69 33.35
N CYS A 17 -11.64 6.60 32.04
CA CYS A 17 -11.35 7.69 31.12
C CYS A 17 -12.34 8.86 31.27
N ALA A 18 -13.63 8.56 31.48
CA ALA A 18 -14.64 9.58 31.72
C ALA A 18 -14.36 10.36 33.01
N GLU A 19 -14.02 9.67 34.09
CA GLU A 19 -13.68 10.27 35.39
C GLU A 19 -12.45 11.21 35.33
N ARG A 20 -11.46 10.94 34.46
CA ARG A 20 -10.31 11.85 34.27
C ARG A 20 -10.69 13.12 33.52
N HIS A 21 -11.58 13.01 32.53
CA HIS A 21 -12.06 14.16 31.76
C HIS A 21 -12.88 15.10 32.65
N GLU A 22 -13.68 14.56 33.57
CA GLU A 22 -14.43 15.33 34.56
C GLU A 22 -13.51 16.05 35.56
N ARG A 23 -12.34 15.49 35.89
CA ARG A 23 -11.34 16.12 36.76
C ARG A 23 -10.42 17.12 36.06
N GLY A 24 -10.60 17.35 34.76
CA GLY A 24 -9.77 18.29 33.98
C GLY A 24 -8.29 17.91 33.92
N GLU A 25 -7.94 16.65 34.21
CA GLU A 25 -6.56 16.18 34.12
C GLU A 25 -6.12 16.18 32.65
N PRO A 26 -4.94 16.75 32.29
CA PRO A 26 -4.43 16.65 30.94
C PRO A 26 -4.31 15.17 30.59
N THR A 27 -4.85 14.80 29.43
CA THR A 27 -4.73 13.42 28.95
C THR A 27 -3.24 13.09 28.87
N PRO A 28 -2.77 12.01 29.52
CA PRO A 28 -1.37 11.63 29.40
C PRO A 28 -1.08 11.48 27.89
N PRO A 29 0.09 11.96 27.41
CA PRO A 29 0.43 11.84 26.00
C PRO A 29 0.20 10.40 25.62
N VAL A 30 -0.67 10.18 24.63
CA VAL A 30 -1.07 8.84 24.23
C VAL A 30 0.22 8.14 23.82
N GLN A 31 0.77 7.31 24.72
CA GLN A 31 1.75 6.31 24.34
C GLN A 31 0.97 5.33 23.46
N VAL A 32 0.98 5.63 22.17
CA VAL A 32 0.37 4.87 21.08
C VAL A 32 1.06 3.52 20.97
N HIS A 33 0.81 2.65 21.94
CA HIS A 33 1.24 1.26 21.90
C HIS A 33 0.08 0.26 21.85
N ARG A 34 -1.19 0.70 21.75
CA ARG A 34 -2.36 -0.19 21.48
C ARG A 34 -3.54 0.41 20.70
N LEU A 35 -3.27 1.34 19.81
CA LEU A 35 -3.75 1.17 18.44
C LEU A 35 -2.48 0.83 17.71
N THR A 36 -2.42 -0.24 16.91
CA THR A 36 -1.24 -0.41 16.06
C THR A 36 -1.09 0.93 15.36
N PRO A 37 -0.02 1.71 15.61
CA PRO A 37 0.24 2.86 14.78
C PRO A 37 0.23 2.27 13.38
N CYS A 38 -0.31 2.97 12.41
CA CYS A 38 0.00 2.64 11.04
C CYS A 38 1.49 2.93 10.88
N ILE A 39 2.33 2.04 11.41
CA ILE A 39 3.74 1.91 11.08
C ILE A 39 3.67 1.75 9.58
N ILE A 40 4.28 2.69 8.89
CA ILE A 40 4.60 2.56 7.48
C ILE A 40 5.50 1.32 7.43
N ARG A 41 4.92 0.11 7.38
CA ARG A 41 5.66 -1.14 7.54
C ARG A 41 6.67 -1.30 6.40
N HIS A 42 6.41 -0.67 5.28
CA HIS A 42 7.27 -0.64 4.12
C HIS A 42 7.41 0.83 3.73
N GLY A 43 8.54 1.40 4.15
CA GLY A 43 8.95 2.73 3.78
C GLY A 43 8.87 2.94 2.28
N VAL A 44 8.53 4.18 1.94
CA VAL A 44 8.34 4.77 0.62
C VAL A 44 9.58 4.55 -0.29
N MET A 45 9.76 3.36 -0.87
CA MET A 45 11.07 2.95 -1.40
C MET A 45 11.02 2.08 -2.66
N PHE A 46 12.12 2.15 -3.41
CA PHE A 46 12.54 1.22 -4.46
C PHE A 46 13.84 0.48 -4.12
N GLY A 47 13.94 -0.77 -4.62
CA GLY A 47 15.11 -1.66 -4.54
C GLY A 47 14.97 -2.76 -3.47
N ARG A 48 14.36 -3.90 -3.82
CA ARG A 48 14.01 -5.05 -2.94
C ARG A 48 12.94 -4.79 -1.87
N LEU A 49 12.11 -3.75 -2.05
CA LEU A 49 11.02 -3.38 -1.10
C LEU A 49 11.51 -3.04 0.33
N ASN A 50 12.81 -2.81 0.51
CA ASN A 50 13.35 -2.39 1.80
C ASN A 50 12.84 -0.99 2.09
N GLY A 51 12.06 -0.80 3.15
CA GLY A 51 11.50 0.49 3.49
C GLY A 51 12.56 1.49 3.93
N ILE A 52 12.49 2.74 3.46
CA ILE A 52 13.26 3.79 4.09
C ILE A 52 12.59 4.24 5.41
N PRO A 53 13.33 4.45 6.52
CA PRO A 53 12.74 4.86 7.81
C PRO A 53 12.12 6.25 7.74
N THR A 54 10.84 6.39 8.10
CA THR A 54 10.13 7.67 8.04
C THR A 54 10.24 8.46 9.35
N GLU A 55 10.45 9.76 9.25
CA GLU A 55 10.49 10.70 10.36
C GLU A 55 9.16 11.48 10.45
N PRO A 56 8.37 11.32 11.53
CA PRO A 56 7.02 11.90 11.61
C PRO A 56 6.92 13.44 11.49
N TYR A 57 8.02 14.15 11.72
CA TYR A 57 8.08 15.61 11.64
C TYR A 57 8.53 16.12 10.27
N LEU A 58 9.30 15.32 9.54
CA LEU A 58 9.89 15.71 8.24
C LEU A 58 9.18 15.09 7.04
N ASP A 59 8.45 14.00 7.25
CA ASP A 59 7.78 13.26 6.20
C ASP A 59 6.26 13.49 6.25
N PRO A 60 5.58 13.51 5.09
CA PRO A 60 4.13 13.62 5.07
C PRO A 60 3.46 12.47 5.82
N PRO A 61 2.37 12.74 6.55
CA PRO A 61 1.52 11.69 7.08
C PRO A 61 0.91 10.86 5.95
N MET A 62 0.65 9.58 6.21
CA MET A 62 0.07 8.68 5.22
C MET A 62 -1.27 9.20 4.69
N GLY A 63 -1.48 9.12 3.38
CA GLY A 63 -2.72 9.55 2.72
C GLY A 63 -2.87 11.07 2.59
N SER A 64 -1.83 11.84 2.91
CA SER A 64 -1.80 13.27 2.63
C SER A 64 -1.25 13.58 1.23
N CYS A 65 -1.64 14.74 0.70
CA CYS A 65 -1.12 15.28 -0.54
C CYS A 65 0.39 15.51 -0.45
N PHE A 66 1.20 14.97 -1.37
CA PHE A 66 2.65 15.15 -1.31
C PHE A 66 3.14 16.60 -1.50
N ALA A 67 2.33 17.46 -2.13
CA ALA A 67 2.67 18.86 -2.32
C ALA A 67 2.44 19.70 -1.06
N CYS A 68 1.23 19.67 -0.49
CA CYS A 68 0.85 20.55 0.63
C CYS A 68 0.70 19.83 1.98
N TRP A 69 0.81 18.50 2.01
CA TRP A 69 0.58 17.61 3.17
C TRP A 69 -0.80 17.72 3.82
N SER A 70 -1.76 18.36 3.15
CA SER A 70 -3.17 18.34 3.56
C SER A 70 -3.82 17.03 3.11
N GLN A 71 -4.84 16.59 3.85
CA GLN A 71 -5.62 15.41 3.50
C GLN A 71 -6.76 15.76 2.53
N GLY A 72 -7.38 14.74 1.94
CA GLY A 72 -8.60 14.89 1.13
C GLY A 72 -8.38 15.13 -0.37
N HIS A 73 -7.13 15.22 -0.84
CA HIS A 73 -6.81 15.30 -2.26
C HIS A 73 -5.44 14.71 -2.56
N ARG A 74 -5.19 14.35 -3.82
CA ARG A 74 -3.86 13.93 -4.30
C ARG A 74 -3.07 15.10 -4.86
N ALA A 75 -1.76 14.95 -5.02
CA ALA A 75 -0.89 16.03 -5.54
C ALA A 75 -1.33 16.62 -6.89
N ARG A 76 -2.02 15.84 -7.74
CA ARG A 76 -2.60 16.31 -9.02
C ARG A 76 -3.83 17.19 -8.85
N GLU A 77 -4.55 17.00 -7.75
CA GLU A 77 -5.79 17.71 -7.39
C GLU A 77 -5.49 18.80 -6.35
N CYS A 78 -4.21 19.13 -6.14
CA CYS A 78 -3.82 20.11 -5.14
C CYS A 78 -4.24 21.52 -5.60
N PRO A 79 -4.93 22.30 -4.73
CA PRO A 79 -5.35 23.65 -5.06
C PRO A 79 -4.19 24.67 -5.03
N GLN A 80 -3.01 24.26 -4.55
CA GLN A 80 -1.81 25.10 -4.55
C GLN A 80 -1.21 25.18 -5.97
N PRO A 81 -0.52 26.29 -6.31
CA PRO A 81 0.11 26.42 -7.61
C PRO A 81 1.17 25.33 -7.83
N GLN A 82 1.19 24.77 -9.04
CA GLN A 82 2.10 23.67 -9.39
C GLN A 82 3.58 24.02 -9.24
N GLU A 83 3.93 25.31 -9.33
CA GLU A 83 5.29 25.82 -9.12
C GLU A 83 5.81 25.50 -7.70
N GLN A 84 4.91 25.33 -6.73
CA GLN A 84 5.24 24.96 -5.35
C GLN A 84 5.28 23.44 -5.13
N HIS A 85 5.05 22.62 -6.16
CA HIS A 85 5.08 21.16 -6.09
C HIS A 85 6.51 20.60 -6.12
N GLN A 86 7.39 21.13 -5.28
CA GLN A 86 8.74 20.61 -5.10
C GLN A 86 8.74 19.61 -3.95
N TYR A 87 8.55 18.34 -4.27
CA TYR A 87 8.63 17.26 -3.30
C TYR A 87 9.32 16.02 -3.86
N CYS A 88 9.90 15.21 -2.97
CA CYS A 88 10.51 13.95 -3.35
C CYS A 88 9.39 12.97 -3.69
N VAL A 89 9.26 12.57 -4.94
CA VAL A 89 8.19 11.64 -5.37
C VAL A 89 8.26 10.27 -4.70
N ASN A 90 9.41 9.91 -4.13
CA ASN A 90 9.59 8.68 -3.38
C ASN A 90 9.12 8.86 -1.93
N CYS A 91 9.79 9.72 -1.13
CA CYS A 91 9.50 9.85 0.30
C CYS A 91 8.51 10.95 0.70
N GLY A 92 8.12 11.82 -0.22
CA GLY A 92 7.15 12.90 -0.02
C GLY A 92 7.68 14.14 0.71
N ARG A 93 8.97 14.22 1.06
CA ARG A 93 9.59 15.42 1.67
C ARG A 93 9.46 16.63 0.76
N ARG A 94 9.12 17.79 1.33
CA ARG A 94 9.05 19.09 0.62
C ARG A 94 10.44 19.68 0.35
N ASP A 95 10.44 20.67 -0.53
CA ASP A 95 11.58 21.52 -0.89
C ASP A 95 12.77 20.76 -1.48
N ARG A 96 12.51 19.59 -2.06
CA ARG A 96 13.51 18.76 -2.75
C ARG A 96 12.84 17.80 -3.68
N VAL A 97 13.52 17.47 -4.77
CA VAL A 97 13.10 16.44 -5.73
C VAL A 97 13.88 15.15 -5.50
N LEU A 98 13.47 14.05 -6.13
CA LEU A 98 14.11 12.73 -5.98
C LEU A 98 15.63 12.76 -6.15
N ARG A 99 16.11 13.47 -7.18
CA ARG A 99 17.54 13.62 -7.50
C ARG A 99 18.33 14.40 -6.44
N ASN A 100 17.68 15.28 -5.67
CA ASN A 100 18.31 16.09 -4.62
C ASN A 100 17.80 15.71 -3.20
N CYS A 101 17.18 14.54 -3.07
CA CYS A 101 16.70 14.09 -1.77
C CYS A 101 17.82 13.30 -1.08
N GLU A 102 18.36 13.80 0.02
CA GLU A 102 19.43 13.16 0.81
C GLU A 102 19.20 11.66 1.08
N ARG A 103 17.93 11.27 1.25
CA ARG A 103 17.54 9.89 1.57
C ARG A 103 17.35 9.00 0.34
N CYS A 104 17.04 9.59 -0.82
CA CYS A 104 16.63 8.85 -2.01
C CYS A 104 17.59 9.02 -3.19
N SER A 105 18.36 10.10 -3.27
CA SER A 105 19.20 10.46 -4.41
C SER A 105 20.29 9.44 -4.68
N ARG A 106 21.02 9.01 -3.64
CA ARG A 106 22.09 8.01 -3.76
C ARG A 106 21.57 6.70 -4.34
N ARG A 107 20.47 6.18 -3.77
CA ARG A 107 19.85 4.93 -4.25
C ARG A 107 19.28 5.09 -5.66
N TRP A 108 18.70 6.25 -5.96
CA TRP A 108 18.23 6.59 -7.29
C TRP A 108 19.37 6.61 -8.32
N SER A 109 20.52 7.20 -7.98
CA SER A 109 21.71 7.19 -8.85
C SER A 109 22.29 5.79 -9.05
N GLU A 110 22.27 4.93 -8.03
CA GLU A 110 22.65 3.52 -8.17
C GLU A 110 21.74 2.79 -9.18
N ILE A 111 20.42 2.99 -9.06
CA ILE A 111 19.44 2.40 -10.00
C ILE A 111 19.59 3.00 -11.39
N GLU A 112 19.81 4.31 -11.53
CA GLU A 112 20.08 4.94 -12.82
C GLU A 112 21.39 4.44 -13.45
N ALA A 113 22.40 4.13 -12.64
CA ALA A 113 23.63 3.50 -13.12
C ALA A 113 23.39 2.05 -13.54
N GLU A 114 22.64 1.26 -12.77
CA GLU A 114 22.25 -0.11 -13.13
C GLU A 114 21.37 -0.15 -14.40
N ALA A 115 20.36 0.73 -14.50
CA ALA A 115 19.53 0.90 -15.68
C ALA A 115 20.33 1.47 -16.86
N GLY A 116 21.30 2.34 -16.56
CA GLY A 116 22.28 2.84 -17.52
C GLY A 116 23.15 1.73 -18.08
N LEU A 117 23.57 0.76 -17.26
CA LEU A 117 24.26 -0.46 -17.71
C LEU A 117 23.36 -1.33 -18.57
N PHE A 118 22.07 -1.48 -18.23
CA PHE A 118 21.10 -2.16 -19.09
C PHE A 118 20.93 -1.46 -20.44
N ASN A 119 20.77 -0.13 -20.45
CA ASN A 119 20.63 0.67 -21.66
C ASN A 119 21.94 0.77 -22.48
N ALA A 120 23.10 0.78 -21.83
CA ALA A 120 24.41 0.80 -22.47
C ALA A 120 24.85 -0.59 -22.94
N ALA A 121 24.32 -1.66 -22.34
CA ALA A 121 24.42 -3.03 -22.83
C ALA A 121 23.34 -3.36 -23.87
N ALA A 122 22.31 -2.53 -24.05
CA ALA A 122 21.29 -2.73 -25.08
C ALA A 122 21.87 -2.92 -26.51
N PRO A 123 22.95 -2.22 -26.91
CA PRO A 123 23.64 -2.49 -28.18
C PRO A 123 24.46 -3.79 -28.17
N LEU A 124 24.88 -4.30 -27.00
CA LEU A 124 25.59 -5.58 -26.86
C LEU A 124 24.64 -6.78 -26.91
N PHE A 125 23.37 -6.59 -26.53
CA PHE A 125 22.25 -7.47 -26.86
C PHE A 125 21.69 -7.17 -28.25
N GLY A 126 22.61 -6.86 -29.18
CA GLY A 126 22.36 -6.22 -30.46
C GLY A 126 21.10 -6.70 -31.18
N GLU A 127 20.41 -5.75 -31.81
CA GLU A 127 19.49 -5.95 -32.94
C GLU A 127 18.81 -7.32 -32.98
N LEU A 128 18.09 -7.70 -31.92
CA LEU A 128 16.82 -8.37 -32.20
C LEU A 128 15.87 -7.25 -32.61
N GLU A 129 16.02 -6.76 -33.83
CA GLU A 129 14.93 -6.09 -34.52
C GLU A 129 13.84 -7.14 -34.68
N TRP A 130 12.98 -7.26 -33.66
CA TRP A 130 11.77 -8.05 -33.78
C TRP A 130 11.01 -7.50 -34.98
N THR A 131 10.80 -8.33 -36.00
CA THR A 131 9.94 -7.93 -37.09
C THR A 131 8.55 -7.60 -36.53
N THR A 132 7.83 -6.69 -37.20
CA THR A 132 6.46 -6.33 -36.79
C THR A 132 5.56 -7.56 -36.63
N GLU A 133 5.83 -8.63 -37.38
CA GLU A 133 5.11 -9.90 -37.30
C GLU A 133 5.51 -10.75 -36.09
N GLU A 134 6.80 -10.83 -35.75
CA GLU A 134 7.25 -11.54 -34.54
C GLU A 134 6.77 -10.85 -33.27
N GLN A 135 6.79 -9.51 -33.25
CA GLN A 135 6.29 -8.74 -32.12
C GLN A 135 4.77 -8.88 -31.99
N ARG A 136 4.04 -8.94 -33.11
CA ARG A 136 2.61 -9.24 -33.12
C ARG A 136 2.32 -10.63 -32.56
N ARG A 137 3.05 -11.67 -32.99
CA ARG A 137 2.90 -13.04 -32.44
C ARG A 137 3.18 -13.08 -30.95
N MET A 138 4.23 -12.43 -30.46
CA MET A 138 4.53 -12.43 -29.04
C MET A 138 3.45 -11.71 -28.20
N ASN A 139 2.92 -10.59 -28.72
CA ASN A 139 1.80 -9.91 -28.10
C ASN A 139 0.51 -10.75 -28.10
N GLU A 140 0.23 -11.47 -29.19
CA GLU A 140 -0.89 -12.41 -29.27
C GLU A 140 -0.75 -13.55 -28.25
N TRP A 141 0.45 -14.12 -28.11
CA TRP A 141 0.75 -15.12 -27.09
C TRP A 141 0.56 -14.59 -25.66
N ALA A 142 0.99 -13.35 -25.39
CA ALA A 142 0.79 -12.71 -24.10
C ALA A 142 -0.72 -12.50 -23.80
N MET A 143 -1.51 -12.11 -24.81
CA MET A 143 -2.96 -11.98 -24.67
C MET A 143 -3.64 -13.34 -24.43
N GLN A 144 -3.24 -14.39 -25.12
CA GLN A 144 -3.77 -15.75 -24.91
C GLN A 144 -3.45 -16.25 -23.50
N LEU A 145 -2.23 -16.02 -23.02
CA LEU A 145 -1.85 -16.36 -21.64
C LEU A 145 -2.74 -15.63 -20.63
N HIS A 146 -2.98 -14.33 -20.83
CA HIS A 146 -3.85 -13.56 -19.96
C HIS A 146 -5.29 -14.12 -19.94
N GLN A 147 -5.85 -14.44 -21.11
CA GLN A 147 -7.18 -15.05 -21.22
C GLN A 147 -7.27 -16.42 -20.50
N LEU A 148 -6.21 -17.23 -20.56
CA LEU A 148 -6.14 -18.49 -19.81
C LEU A 148 -6.13 -18.27 -18.30
N VAL A 149 -5.37 -17.28 -17.82
CA VAL A 149 -5.35 -16.91 -16.40
C VAL A 149 -6.75 -16.46 -15.95
N GLU A 150 -7.41 -15.59 -16.70
CA GLU A 150 -8.78 -15.17 -16.39
C GLU A 150 -9.78 -16.34 -16.38
N ALA A 151 -9.67 -17.26 -17.34
CA ALA A 151 -10.54 -18.43 -17.41
C ALA A 151 -10.34 -19.34 -16.18
N TYR A 152 -9.08 -19.53 -15.77
CA TYR A 152 -8.74 -20.25 -14.55
C TYR A 152 -9.33 -19.58 -13.30
N GLU A 153 -9.20 -18.25 -13.18
CA GLU A 153 -9.77 -17.51 -12.05
C GLU A 153 -11.30 -17.63 -11.99
N ARG A 154 -12.00 -17.52 -13.12
CA ARG A 154 -13.46 -17.72 -13.19
C ARG A 154 -13.87 -19.13 -12.78
N MET A 155 -13.14 -20.14 -13.24
CA MET A 155 -13.37 -21.53 -12.84
C MET A 155 -13.19 -21.69 -11.32
N MET A 156 -12.15 -21.11 -10.74
CA MET A 156 -11.90 -21.15 -9.30
C MET A 156 -12.98 -20.42 -8.49
N GLN A 157 -13.50 -19.29 -8.98
CA GLN A 157 -14.63 -18.59 -8.37
C GLN A 157 -15.90 -19.45 -8.40
N GLY A 158 -16.21 -20.09 -9.52
CA GLY A 158 -17.33 -21.02 -9.64
C GLY A 158 -17.19 -22.23 -8.71
N TRP A 159 -15.97 -22.73 -8.52
CA TRP A 159 -15.69 -23.80 -7.56
C TRP A 159 -15.95 -23.36 -6.11
N GLY A 160 -15.57 -22.14 -5.76
CA GLY A 160 -15.88 -21.54 -4.46
C GLY A 160 -17.40 -21.38 -4.21
N GLU A 161 -18.17 -21.05 -5.24
CA GLU A 161 -19.63 -20.95 -5.15
C GLU A 161 -20.30 -22.31 -4.99
N LEU A 162 -19.84 -23.33 -5.71
CA LEU A 162 -20.30 -24.72 -5.53
C LEU A 162 -20.00 -25.24 -4.12
N GLN A 163 -18.83 -24.92 -3.56
CA GLN A 163 -18.51 -25.25 -2.18
C GLN A 163 -19.45 -24.54 -1.19
N ARG A 164 -19.74 -23.24 -1.40
CA ARG A 164 -20.70 -22.48 -0.57
C ARG A 164 -22.10 -23.10 -0.61
N LEU A 165 -22.61 -23.42 -1.80
CA LEU A 165 -23.93 -24.04 -1.99
C LEU A 165 -23.98 -25.46 -1.39
N SER A 166 -22.88 -26.20 -1.44
CA SER A 166 -22.77 -27.51 -0.78
C SER A 166 -22.85 -27.38 0.74
N VAL A 167 -22.14 -26.40 1.32
CA VAL A 167 -22.21 -26.09 2.75
C VAL A 167 -23.61 -25.62 3.16
N GLU A 168 -24.24 -24.71 2.40
CA GLU A 168 -25.61 -24.25 2.64
C GLU A 168 -26.64 -25.38 2.56
N ARG A 169 -26.44 -26.35 1.67
CA ARG A 169 -27.30 -27.55 1.58
C ARG A 169 -27.13 -28.48 2.77
N VAL A 170 -25.91 -28.61 3.31
CA VAL A 170 -25.65 -29.39 4.53
C VAL A 170 -26.23 -28.69 5.76
N LEU A 171 -26.08 -27.37 5.86
CA LEU A 171 -26.59 -26.57 6.98
C LEU A 171 -28.12 -26.37 6.92
N GLY A 172 -28.70 -26.26 5.72
CA GLY A 172 -30.15 -26.11 5.49
C GLY A 172 -30.95 -27.40 5.65
N ARG A 173 -30.28 -28.57 5.68
CA ARG A 173 -30.91 -29.84 6.11
C ARG A 173 -31.17 -29.92 7.61
N GLY A 174 -30.65 -28.98 8.41
CA GLY A 174 -30.82 -28.93 9.87
C GLY A 174 -32.05 -28.16 10.37
N SER A 175 -32.87 -27.55 9.50
CA SER A 175 -34.03 -26.73 9.91
C SER A 175 -35.39 -27.32 9.46
N ARG A 176 -35.49 -28.65 9.39
CA ARG A 176 -36.79 -29.34 9.38
C ARG A 176 -36.85 -30.28 10.59
N SER A 177 -37.07 -29.67 11.75
CA SER A 177 -37.62 -30.34 12.91
C SER A 177 -38.73 -29.45 13.46
N GLU A 178 -39.89 -30.09 13.64
CA GLU A 178 -41.19 -29.61 14.16
C GLU A 178 -42.18 -29.08 13.12
#